data_AF-A0AA42EAN7-F1
#
_entry.id   AF-A0AA42EAN7-F1
#
_cell.length_a   1.000
_cell.length_b   1.000
_cell.length_c   1.000
_cell.angle_alpha   90.00
_cell.angle_beta   90.00
_cell.angle_gamma   90.00
#
_symmetry.space_group_name_H-M   'P 1'
#
loop_
_entity.id
_entity.type
_entity.pdbx_description
1 polymer ?
#
loop_
_entity_poly.entity_id
_entity_poly.type
_entity_poly.pdbx_seq_one_letter_code
_entity_poly.pdbx_strand_id
1 'polypeptide(L)'
;MTDLAAGPESHVAFVRTTPAPHVARPPLPGGPLHWVRANLFATPLDGALTILVILLAWWTVPPLLDFLIFDAVWSGSGRDACLPSAQNPDPGACWAFVRTWFSFFIYGPYPLAERWRVDVFFALLVFGTAWMLWLDAPRRDLGAAFFFLALPTVSFVLLRGSTTIGLEVIDTALWGGLLVTLVVASVGIVVSLPLGILLALGRRSTMPAVRLLSIGFIELVRGVPLITVLFMASVMLPLFVPPAWSPDKLLRALVGIAIFASAYMAEVVRAGLASIPKGQYEAARALGLGYWRMLALVVLPQALRVTIPNIVNNTIALFKDTTLVFFVGIFDFLRTIEIARVDPAWATPVTSTTGYAFAAICYFVACHFMSRYATGIERRLAAGDRR
;
A
#
# COMPACT_ATOMS: atom_id res chain seq x y z
N MET A 1 72.03 -7.99 -43.83
CA MET A 1 71.42 -6.99 -44.74
C MET A 1 70.75 -7.78 -45.84
N THR A 2 69.45 -8.08 -45.82
CA THR A 2 68.30 -7.28 -45.38
C THR A 2 67.26 -8.14 -44.67
N ASP A 3 66.75 -7.63 -43.55
CA ASP A 3 65.52 -8.03 -42.89
C ASP A 3 64.31 -7.98 -43.83
N LEU A 4 63.33 -8.87 -43.64
CA LEU A 4 62.02 -8.51 -43.08
C LEU A 4 61.20 -9.78 -42.82
N ALA A 5 60.77 -9.89 -41.57
CA ALA A 5 59.92 -10.94 -41.02
C ALA A 5 58.46 -10.80 -41.49
N ALA A 6 57.80 -11.94 -41.66
CA ALA A 6 56.35 -12.05 -41.48
C ALA A 6 56.10 -13.38 -40.74
N GLY A 7 55.66 -13.27 -39.48
CA GLY A 7 55.31 -14.39 -38.62
C GLY A 7 54.03 -15.12 -39.08
N PRO A 8 53.67 -16.24 -38.44
CA PRO A 8 52.48 -17.00 -38.80
C PRO A 8 51.25 -16.17 -38.50
N GLU A 9 50.51 -15.81 -39.55
CA GLU A 9 49.28 -15.04 -39.43
C GLU A 9 48.29 -15.77 -38.51
N SER A 10 47.92 -15.03 -37.48
CA SER A 10 46.88 -15.30 -36.51
C SER A 10 45.60 -15.81 -37.16
N HIS A 11 45.07 -16.90 -36.60
CA HIS A 11 43.70 -17.39 -36.73
C HIS A 11 42.74 -16.39 -37.37
N VAL A 12 42.40 -16.66 -38.63
CA VAL A 12 41.37 -15.96 -39.38
C VAL A 12 40.07 -16.00 -38.57
N ALA A 13 39.76 -14.88 -37.92
CA ALA A 13 38.41 -14.63 -37.45
C ALA A 13 37.52 -14.70 -38.70
N PHE A 14 36.63 -15.68 -38.78
CA PHE A 14 35.67 -15.80 -39.87
C PHE A 14 34.73 -14.57 -39.85
N VAL A 15 35.14 -13.51 -40.54
CA VAL A 15 34.30 -12.33 -40.78
C VAL A 15 33.44 -12.67 -41.99
N ARG A 16 32.14 -12.81 -41.76
CA ARG A 16 31.17 -13.13 -42.81
C ARG A 16 31.13 -11.96 -43.82
N THR A 17 31.52 -12.21 -45.06
CA THR A 17 31.55 -11.20 -46.15
C THR A 17 30.23 -11.05 -46.89
N THR A 18 29.28 -11.97 -46.66
CA THR A 18 27.94 -11.93 -47.23
C THR A 18 26.90 -11.67 -46.14
N PRO A 19 25.91 -10.79 -46.38
CA PRO A 19 24.76 -10.65 -45.50
C PRO A 19 24.11 -12.01 -45.29
N ALA A 20 23.80 -12.36 -44.04
CA ALA A 20 23.04 -13.55 -43.76
C ALA A 20 21.73 -13.51 -44.58
N PRO A 21 21.31 -14.59 -45.25
CA PRO A 21 20.01 -14.62 -45.91
C PRO A 21 18.95 -14.25 -44.89
N HIS A 22 18.07 -13.32 -45.28
CA HIS A 22 17.02 -12.81 -44.42
C HIS A 22 15.98 -13.91 -44.22
N VAL A 23 16.19 -14.78 -43.24
CA VAL A 23 15.20 -15.77 -42.83
C VAL A 23 14.05 -14.97 -42.21
N ALA A 24 12.88 -15.03 -42.84
CA ALA A 24 11.66 -14.47 -42.24
C ALA A 24 11.52 -15.07 -40.83
N ARG A 25 11.37 -14.22 -39.81
CA ARG A 25 11.12 -14.70 -38.45
C ARG A 25 9.93 -15.67 -38.53
N PRO A 26 10.07 -16.94 -38.10
CA PRO A 26 8.95 -17.86 -38.11
C PRO A 26 7.78 -17.18 -37.39
N PRO A 27 6.54 -17.27 -37.90
CA PRO A 27 5.40 -16.66 -37.23
C PRO A 27 5.43 -17.14 -35.78
N LEU A 28 5.53 -16.19 -34.85
CA LEU A 28 5.39 -16.51 -33.44
C LEU A 28 4.06 -17.27 -33.33
N PRO A 29 4.02 -18.47 -32.73
CA PRO A 29 2.76 -19.15 -32.52
C PRO A 29 1.88 -18.20 -31.69
N GLY A 30 0.95 -17.56 -32.39
CA GLY A 30 0.26 -16.38 -31.93
C GLY A 30 -1.22 -16.65 -32.08
N GLY A 31 -1.94 -16.66 -30.98
CA GLY A 31 -3.36 -16.88 -30.96
C GLY A 31 -3.87 -17.23 -29.57
N PRO A 32 -5.15 -16.99 -29.29
CA PRO A 32 -5.75 -17.27 -27.98
C PRO A 32 -5.63 -18.75 -27.60
N LEU A 33 -5.79 -19.68 -28.55
CA LEU A 33 -5.61 -21.12 -28.33
C LEU A 33 -4.17 -21.50 -27.97
N HIS A 34 -3.18 -20.89 -28.61
CA HIS A 34 -1.77 -21.12 -28.26
C HIS A 34 -1.47 -20.56 -26.86
N TRP A 35 -1.98 -19.37 -26.54
CA TRP A 35 -1.84 -18.79 -25.20
C TRP A 35 -2.46 -19.67 -24.12
N VAL A 36 -3.66 -20.21 -24.35
CA VAL A 36 -4.33 -21.14 -23.41
C VAL A 36 -3.48 -22.39 -23.19
N ARG A 37 -3.02 -23.05 -24.25
CA ARG A 37 -2.15 -24.23 -24.11
C ARG A 37 -0.83 -23.90 -23.41
N ALA A 38 -0.23 -22.75 -23.71
CA ALA A 38 1.07 -22.36 -23.18
C ALA A 38 1.02 -21.83 -21.72
N ASN A 39 -0.12 -21.32 -21.25
CA ASN A 39 -0.24 -20.71 -19.91
C ASN A 39 -1.13 -21.51 -18.95
N LEU A 40 -2.19 -22.15 -19.44
CA LEU A 40 -3.15 -22.88 -18.59
C LEU A 40 -2.92 -24.40 -18.61
N PHE A 41 -2.41 -24.95 -19.70
CA PHE A 41 -2.23 -26.40 -19.89
C PHE A 41 -0.79 -26.76 -20.32
N ALA A 42 0.19 -26.00 -19.84
CA ALA A 42 1.59 -26.19 -20.22
C ALA A 42 2.15 -27.54 -19.71
N THR A 43 1.75 -27.93 -18.50
CA THR A 43 2.06 -29.23 -17.90
C THR A 43 0.78 -29.93 -17.43
N PRO A 44 0.80 -31.26 -17.20
CA PRO A 44 -0.34 -31.98 -16.62
C PRO A 44 -0.77 -31.43 -15.26
N LEU A 45 0.19 -30.95 -14.44
CA LEU A 45 -0.10 -30.31 -13.16
C LEU A 45 -0.80 -28.96 -13.37
N ASP A 46 -0.33 -28.11 -14.28
CA ASP A 46 -0.98 -26.84 -14.59
C ASP A 46 -2.41 -27.05 -15.13
N GLY A 47 -2.61 -28.10 -15.93
CA GLY A 47 -3.93 -28.50 -16.39
C GLY A 47 -4.85 -28.92 -15.25
N ALA A 48 -4.37 -29.74 -14.32
CA ALA A 48 -5.12 -30.14 -13.13
C ALA A 48 -5.44 -28.94 -12.22
N LEU A 49 -4.48 -28.04 -12.00
CA LEU A 49 -4.66 -26.81 -11.22
C LEU A 49 -5.66 -25.87 -11.90
N THR A 50 -5.59 -25.72 -13.22
CA THR A 50 -6.55 -24.91 -13.98
C THR A 50 -7.96 -25.45 -13.84
N ILE A 51 -8.16 -26.77 -13.99
CA ILE A 51 -9.47 -27.40 -13.81
C ILE A 51 -9.96 -27.20 -12.38
N LEU A 52 -9.10 -27.41 -11.37
CA LEU A 52 -9.45 -27.18 -9.97
C LEU A 52 -9.89 -25.74 -9.70
N VAL A 53 -9.16 -24.75 -10.24
CA VAL A 53 -9.51 -23.32 -10.11
C VAL A 53 -10.84 -23.02 -10.79
N ILE A 54 -11.10 -23.57 -11.97
CA ILE A 54 -12.38 -23.40 -12.68
C ILE A 54 -13.52 -24.03 -11.87
N LEU A 55 -13.34 -25.24 -11.33
CA LEU A 55 -14.35 -25.90 -10.48
C LEU A 55 -14.61 -25.11 -9.20
N LEU A 56 -13.55 -24.59 -8.56
CA LEU A 56 -13.68 -23.75 -7.37
C LEU A 56 -14.38 -22.43 -7.70
N ALA A 57 -14.06 -21.79 -8.83
CA ALA A 57 -14.73 -20.59 -9.28
C ALA A 57 -16.22 -20.87 -9.60
N TRP A 58 -16.52 -22.00 -10.25
CA TRP A 58 -17.90 -22.41 -10.52
C TRP A 58 -18.69 -22.68 -9.23
N TRP A 59 -18.03 -23.20 -8.19
CA TRP A 59 -18.68 -23.46 -6.90
C TRP A 59 -18.86 -22.19 -6.05
N THR A 60 -17.95 -21.22 -6.15
CA THR A 60 -17.92 -20.04 -5.28
C THR A 60 -18.56 -18.79 -5.88
N VAL A 61 -18.39 -18.56 -7.19
CA VAL A 61 -18.82 -17.31 -7.84
C VAL A 61 -20.34 -17.21 -7.97
N PRO A 62 -21.09 -18.23 -8.43
CA PRO A 62 -22.55 -18.12 -8.54
C PRO A 62 -23.23 -17.82 -7.20
N PRO A 63 -23.01 -18.57 -6.10
CA PRO A 63 -23.63 -18.24 -4.81
C PRO A 63 -23.23 -16.85 -4.28
N LEU A 64 -22.02 -16.40 -4.60
CA LEU A 64 -21.57 -15.06 -4.23
C LEU A 64 -22.32 -13.98 -5.01
N LEU A 65 -22.58 -14.17 -6.30
CA LEU A 65 -23.34 -13.24 -7.13
C LEU A 65 -24.83 -13.26 -6.76
N ASP A 66 -25.37 -14.43 -6.46
CA ASP A 66 -26.74 -14.60 -5.96
C ASP A 66 -26.91 -13.79 -4.67
N PHE A 67 -26.01 -14.01 -3.70
CA PHE A 67 -26.01 -13.25 -2.45
C PHE A 67 -25.79 -11.74 -2.65
N LEU A 68 -24.79 -11.31 -3.42
CA LEU A 68 -24.42 -9.90 -3.50
C LEU A 68 -25.31 -9.06 -4.42
N ILE A 69 -25.90 -9.67 -5.45
CA ILE A 69 -26.54 -8.93 -6.55
C ILE A 69 -27.97 -9.41 -6.77
N PHE A 70 -28.17 -10.70 -7.06
CA PHE A 70 -29.45 -11.19 -7.58
C PHE A 70 -30.53 -11.29 -6.50
N ASP A 71 -30.19 -11.82 -5.33
CA ASP A 71 -31.11 -11.95 -4.19
C ASP A 71 -30.99 -10.79 -3.18
N ALA A 72 -30.20 -9.77 -3.52
CA ALA A 72 -29.86 -8.67 -2.63
C ALA A 72 -31.02 -7.67 -2.44
N VAL A 73 -31.12 -7.14 -1.21
CA VAL A 73 -32.14 -6.15 -0.82
C VAL A 73 -31.56 -4.73 -0.92
N TRP A 74 -31.97 -4.01 -1.97
CA TRP A 74 -31.44 -2.68 -2.29
C TRP A 74 -32.11 -1.51 -1.57
N SER A 75 -33.33 -1.71 -1.06
CA SER A 75 -34.14 -0.67 -0.42
C SER A 75 -34.96 -1.24 0.73
N GLY A 76 -35.07 -0.48 1.82
CA GLY A 76 -35.83 -0.84 3.01
C GLY A 76 -35.66 0.23 4.09
N SER A 77 -36.60 0.33 5.01
CA SER A 77 -36.57 1.28 6.13
C SER A 77 -36.11 0.68 7.46
N GLY A 78 -35.89 -0.64 7.51
CA GLY A 78 -35.46 -1.34 8.71
C GLY A 78 -35.23 -2.83 8.47
N ARG A 79 -34.97 -3.57 9.55
CA ARG A 79 -34.65 -5.01 9.51
C ARG A 79 -35.65 -5.89 8.76
N ASP A 80 -36.94 -5.55 8.78
CA ASP A 80 -38.00 -6.38 8.19
C ASP A 80 -37.84 -6.54 6.68
N ALA A 81 -37.21 -5.56 6.02
CA ALA A 81 -36.89 -5.64 4.59
C ALA A 81 -35.84 -6.71 4.27
N CYS A 82 -35.02 -7.11 5.25
CA CYS A 82 -33.91 -8.05 5.08
C CYS A 82 -34.13 -9.36 5.86
N LEU A 83 -35.37 -9.64 6.27
CA LEU A 83 -35.78 -10.93 6.84
C LEU A 83 -36.41 -11.81 5.76
N PRO A 84 -36.37 -13.14 5.91
CA PRO A 84 -37.12 -14.07 5.07
C PRO A 84 -38.59 -13.67 4.93
N SER A 85 -39.07 -13.58 3.69
CA SER A 85 -40.45 -13.22 3.36
C SER A 85 -41.05 -14.20 2.35
N ALA A 86 -42.36 -14.15 2.14
CA ALA A 86 -43.02 -15.01 1.15
C ALA A 86 -42.53 -14.75 -0.29
N GLN A 87 -42.07 -13.52 -0.58
CA GLN A 87 -41.54 -13.13 -1.88
C GLN A 87 -40.04 -13.45 -2.03
N ASN A 88 -39.28 -13.42 -0.94
CA ASN A 88 -37.86 -13.77 -0.91
C ASN A 88 -37.54 -14.60 0.35
N PRO A 89 -37.59 -15.94 0.24
CA PRO A 89 -37.35 -16.85 1.36
C PRO A 89 -35.91 -16.78 1.88
N ASP A 90 -34.95 -16.59 0.98
CA ASP A 90 -33.51 -16.58 1.27
C ASP A 90 -32.92 -15.22 0.84
N PRO A 91 -33.15 -14.15 1.61
CA PRO A 91 -32.65 -12.83 1.25
C PRO A 91 -31.12 -12.84 1.17
N GLY A 92 -30.57 -12.19 0.14
CA GLY A 92 -29.15 -11.96 -0.02
C GLY A 92 -28.63 -10.78 0.82
N ALA A 93 -27.66 -10.06 0.26
CA ALA A 93 -27.02 -8.92 0.90
C ALA A 93 -28.01 -7.77 1.16
N CYS A 94 -28.00 -7.23 2.37
CA CYS A 94 -28.87 -6.13 2.79
C CYS A 94 -28.21 -4.77 2.47
N TRP A 95 -28.21 -4.34 1.20
CA TRP A 95 -27.63 -3.04 0.80
C TRP A 95 -28.38 -1.84 1.39
N ALA A 96 -29.65 -1.99 1.77
CA ALA A 96 -30.41 -0.99 2.50
C ALA A 96 -29.75 -0.62 3.85
N PHE A 97 -29.20 -1.61 4.58
CA PHE A 97 -28.42 -1.41 5.80
C PHE A 97 -27.17 -0.59 5.50
N VAL A 98 -26.40 -0.99 4.48
CA VAL A 98 -25.16 -0.31 4.09
C VAL A 98 -25.43 1.15 3.73
N ARG A 99 -26.48 1.44 2.96
CA ARG A 99 -26.86 2.80 2.58
C ARG A 99 -27.22 3.66 3.79
N THR A 100 -27.92 3.09 4.78
CA THR A 100 -28.32 3.80 6.01
C THR A 100 -27.11 4.15 6.87
N TRP A 101 -26.17 3.22 7.00
CA TRP A 101 -24.96 3.38 7.81
C TRP A 101 -23.77 3.98 7.06
N PHE A 102 -23.90 4.23 5.75
CA PHE A 102 -22.82 4.69 4.88
C PHE A 102 -22.10 5.92 5.42
N SER A 103 -22.87 6.88 5.93
CA SER A 103 -22.32 8.09 6.53
C SER A 103 -21.48 7.80 7.77
N PHE A 104 -21.92 6.88 8.63
CA PHE A 104 -21.14 6.45 9.79
C PHE A 104 -19.91 5.64 9.40
N PHE A 105 -19.96 4.87 8.31
CA PHE A 105 -18.78 4.15 7.80
C PHE A 105 -17.69 5.10 7.29
N ILE A 106 -18.05 6.26 6.74
CA ILE A 106 -17.08 7.24 6.24
C ILE A 106 -16.52 8.10 7.37
N TYR A 107 -17.41 8.71 8.16
CA TYR A 107 -17.05 9.76 9.12
C TYR A 107 -16.95 9.25 10.58
N GLY A 108 -17.49 8.06 10.88
CA GLY A 108 -17.59 7.57 12.24
C GLY A 108 -18.42 8.52 13.14
N PRO A 109 -18.02 8.69 14.42
CA PRO A 109 -18.71 9.58 15.36
C PRO A 109 -18.42 11.08 15.16
N TYR A 110 -17.77 11.47 14.05
CA TYR A 110 -17.41 12.86 13.79
C TYR A 110 -18.67 13.75 13.66
N PRO A 111 -18.72 14.92 14.34
CA PRO A 111 -19.91 15.78 14.39
C PRO A 111 -20.43 16.17 13.00
N LEU A 112 -21.76 16.10 12.82
CA LEU A 112 -22.42 16.34 11.51
C LEU A 112 -22.05 17.69 10.90
N ALA A 113 -22.08 18.75 11.71
CA ALA A 113 -21.82 20.12 11.27
C ALA A 113 -20.39 20.31 10.74
N GLU A 114 -19.44 19.45 11.14
CA GLU A 114 -18.01 19.62 10.86
C GLU A 114 -17.46 18.61 9.85
N ARG A 115 -18.31 17.73 9.29
CA ARG A 115 -17.91 16.71 8.31
C ARG A 115 -17.29 17.28 7.04
N TRP A 116 -17.60 18.53 6.69
CA TRP A 116 -16.96 19.23 5.57
C TRP A 116 -15.43 19.26 5.71
N ARG A 117 -14.89 19.28 6.94
CA ARG A 117 -13.44 19.22 7.21
C ARG A 117 -12.85 17.89 6.74
N VAL A 118 -13.59 16.80 6.92
CA VAL A 118 -13.22 15.45 6.47
C VAL A 118 -13.28 15.35 4.95
N ASP A 119 -14.30 15.95 4.32
CA ASP A 119 -14.41 15.98 2.86
C ASP A 119 -13.26 16.78 2.23
N VAL A 120 -12.90 17.92 2.83
CA VAL A 120 -11.73 18.70 2.41
C VAL A 120 -10.44 17.89 2.60
N PHE A 121 -10.29 17.16 3.71
CA PHE A 121 -9.15 16.25 3.89
C PHE A 121 -9.07 15.20 2.78
N PHE A 122 -10.18 14.53 2.44
CA PHE A 122 -10.21 13.57 1.34
C PHE A 122 -9.85 14.20 0.00
N ALA A 123 -10.38 15.40 -0.29
CA ALA A 123 -10.04 16.14 -1.50
C ALA A 123 -8.54 16.47 -1.55
N LEU A 124 -7.96 16.95 -0.45
CA LEU A 124 -6.52 17.24 -0.36
C LEU A 124 -5.66 15.98 -0.50
N LEU A 125 -6.08 14.86 0.10
CA LEU A 125 -5.38 13.58 0.00
C LEU A 125 -5.42 13.04 -1.44
N VAL A 126 -6.58 13.08 -2.10
CA VAL A 126 -6.74 12.69 -3.51
C VAL A 126 -5.92 13.60 -4.41
N PHE A 127 -5.98 14.91 -4.20
CA PHE A 127 -5.20 15.89 -4.96
C PHE A 127 -3.68 15.68 -4.81
N GLY A 128 -3.21 15.56 -3.56
CA GLY A 128 -1.79 15.33 -3.27
C GLY A 128 -1.29 14.02 -3.85
N THR A 129 -2.08 12.95 -3.72
CA THR A 129 -1.77 11.65 -4.31
C THR A 129 -1.74 11.77 -5.84
N ALA A 130 -2.78 12.30 -6.47
CA ALA A 130 -2.86 12.46 -7.92
C ALA A 130 -1.68 13.28 -8.49
N TRP A 131 -1.29 14.37 -7.82
CA TRP A 131 -0.11 15.15 -8.21
C TRP A 131 1.18 14.32 -8.09
N MET A 132 1.38 13.61 -6.98
CA MET A 132 2.56 12.75 -6.81
C MET A 132 2.62 11.62 -7.84
N LEU A 133 1.44 11.07 -8.19
CA LEU A 133 1.26 9.98 -9.13
C LEU A 133 1.32 10.40 -10.60
N TRP A 134 1.17 11.69 -10.89
CA TRP A 134 1.36 12.21 -12.23
C TRP A 134 2.86 12.39 -12.51
N LEU A 135 3.45 11.40 -13.19
CA LEU A 135 4.88 11.33 -13.46
C LEU A 135 5.43 12.55 -14.22
N ASP A 136 4.64 13.08 -15.16
CA ASP A 136 4.99 14.24 -16.00
C ASP A 136 4.46 15.58 -15.44
N ALA A 137 4.07 15.61 -14.16
CA ALA A 137 3.50 16.81 -13.56
C ALA A 137 4.52 17.97 -13.48
N PRO A 138 4.07 19.22 -13.68
CA PRO A 138 4.91 20.39 -13.45
C PRO A 138 5.32 20.45 -11.98
N ARG A 139 6.61 20.74 -11.73
CA ARG A 139 7.19 20.90 -10.39
C ARG A 139 6.82 19.79 -9.41
N ARG A 140 7.13 18.54 -9.79
CA ARG A 140 6.90 17.34 -8.98
C ARG A 140 7.57 17.40 -7.60
N ASP A 141 8.66 18.15 -7.47
CA ASP A 141 9.34 18.48 -6.22
C ASP A 141 8.41 19.23 -5.25
N LEU A 142 7.64 20.20 -5.73
CA LEU A 142 6.61 20.89 -4.92
C LEU A 142 5.46 19.94 -4.55
N GLY A 143 5.05 19.07 -5.47
CA GLY A 143 4.05 18.02 -5.17
C GLY A 143 4.52 17.09 -4.05
N ALA A 144 5.79 16.69 -4.05
CA ALA A 144 6.39 15.91 -2.97
C ALA A 144 6.44 16.69 -1.65
N ALA A 145 6.88 17.95 -1.67
CA ALA A 145 6.87 18.81 -0.48
C ALA A 145 5.45 18.99 0.09
N PHE A 146 4.45 19.17 -0.79
CA PHE A 146 3.05 19.20 -0.40
C PHE A 146 2.63 17.90 0.27
N PHE A 147 2.87 16.75 -0.36
CA PHE A 147 2.42 15.46 0.14
C PHE A 147 3.09 15.04 1.46
N PHE A 148 4.40 15.25 1.60
CA PHE A 148 5.16 14.78 2.77
C PHE A 148 5.18 15.80 3.93
N LEU A 149 5.02 17.10 3.66
CA LEU A 149 5.15 18.14 4.69
C LEU A 149 3.84 18.90 4.93
N ALA A 150 3.24 19.45 3.87
CA ALA A 150 2.06 20.30 4.00
C ALA A 150 0.80 19.48 4.32
N LEU A 151 0.58 18.37 3.62
CA LEU A 151 -0.63 17.57 3.77
C LEU A 151 -0.79 17.04 5.21
N PRO A 152 0.21 16.41 5.87
CA PRO A 152 0.03 15.93 7.24
C PRO A 152 -0.23 17.06 8.24
N THR A 153 0.49 18.18 8.11
CA THR A 153 0.37 19.32 9.04
C THR A 153 -0.96 20.05 8.87
N VAL A 154 -1.35 20.37 7.63
CA VAL A 154 -2.64 20.98 7.31
C VAL A 154 -3.79 20.06 7.69
N SER A 155 -3.70 18.76 7.39
CA SER A 155 -4.75 17.80 7.73
C SER A 155 -4.95 17.68 9.24
N PHE A 156 -3.86 17.69 10.02
CA PHE A 156 -3.96 17.66 11.48
C PHE A 156 -4.68 18.90 12.02
N VAL A 157 -4.30 20.09 11.56
CA VAL A 157 -4.95 21.35 11.98
C VAL A 157 -6.40 21.41 11.53
N LEU A 158 -6.70 20.94 10.31
CA LEU A 158 -8.04 20.93 9.73
C LEU A 158 -8.97 19.97 10.50
N LEU A 159 -8.55 18.72 10.70
CA LEU A 159 -9.39 17.67 11.30
C LEU A 159 -9.57 17.85 12.81
N ARG A 160 -8.53 18.30 13.52
CA ARG A 160 -8.60 18.57 14.96
C ARG A 160 -9.26 19.90 15.25
N GLY A 161 -9.06 20.90 14.39
CA GLY A 161 -9.37 22.29 14.68
C GLY A 161 -8.29 22.98 15.51
N SER A 162 -8.33 24.32 15.51
CA SER A 162 -7.43 25.18 16.26
C SER A 162 -8.14 26.45 16.69
N THR A 163 -8.04 26.77 17.98
CA THR A 163 -8.62 27.99 18.57
C THR A 163 -8.05 29.27 17.95
N THR A 164 -6.82 29.22 17.43
CA THR A 164 -6.19 30.37 16.76
C THR A 164 -6.85 30.76 15.43
N ILE A 165 -7.51 29.81 14.76
CA ILE A 165 -8.15 30.00 13.45
C ILE A 165 -9.68 30.12 13.62
N GLY A 166 -10.19 30.01 14.85
CA GLY A 166 -11.64 30.00 15.13
C GLY A 166 -12.33 28.67 14.79
N LEU A 167 -11.56 27.60 14.57
CA LEU A 167 -12.09 26.26 14.32
C LEU A 167 -12.35 25.55 15.66
N GLU A 168 -13.57 25.03 15.84
CA GLU A 168 -13.93 24.19 16.99
C GLU A 168 -12.95 23.01 17.12
N VAL A 169 -12.48 22.75 18.34
CA VAL A 169 -11.54 21.66 18.62
C VAL A 169 -12.33 20.37 18.82
N ILE A 170 -12.11 19.41 17.92
CA ILE A 170 -12.73 18.09 17.93
C ILE A 170 -11.73 17.08 18.46
N ASP A 171 -12.09 16.39 19.53
CA ASP A 171 -11.28 15.34 20.15
C ASP A 171 -11.01 14.21 19.13
N THR A 172 -9.77 13.68 19.12
CA THR A 172 -9.40 12.54 18.27
C THR A 172 -10.18 11.28 18.62
N ALA A 173 -10.77 11.19 19.81
CA ALA A 173 -11.71 10.13 20.21
C ALA A 173 -13.00 10.11 19.37
N LEU A 174 -13.39 11.24 18.77
CA LEU A 174 -14.57 11.35 17.90
C LEU A 174 -14.25 11.07 16.42
N TRP A 175 -12.98 10.80 16.10
CA TRP A 175 -12.61 10.44 14.74
C TRP A 175 -12.94 8.97 14.49
N GLY A 176 -13.50 8.65 13.33
CA GLY A 176 -13.72 7.25 12.98
C GLY A 176 -14.00 6.97 11.52
N GLY A 177 -14.29 5.70 11.23
CA GLY A 177 -14.60 5.22 9.90
C GLY A 177 -13.41 5.26 8.94
N LEU A 178 -13.72 5.43 7.66
CA LEU A 178 -12.74 5.53 6.58
C LEU A 178 -11.74 6.68 6.81
N LEU A 179 -12.16 7.77 7.46
CA LEU A 179 -11.26 8.86 7.85
C LEU A 179 -10.07 8.34 8.65
N VAL A 180 -10.31 7.59 9.73
CA VAL A 180 -9.22 7.09 10.59
C VAL A 180 -8.34 6.10 9.84
N THR A 181 -8.93 5.20 9.06
CA THR A 181 -8.18 4.27 8.20
C THR A 181 -7.21 5.03 7.26
N LEU A 182 -7.67 6.10 6.62
CA LEU A 182 -6.86 6.91 5.70
C LEU A 182 -5.82 7.78 6.43
N VAL A 183 -6.14 8.34 7.61
CA VAL A 183 -5.17 9.07 8.43
C VAL A 183 -4.05 8.13 8.89
N VAL A 184 -4.40 6.96 9.41
CA VAL A 184 -3.43 5.96 9.88
C VAL A 184 -2.54 5.48 8.73
N ALA A 185 -3.15 5.15 7.59
CA ALA A 185 -2.40 4.73 6.40
C ALA A 185 -1.45 5.84 5.91
N SER A 186 -1.97 7.06 5.71
CA SER A 186 -1.17 8.17 5.19
C SER A 186 0.00 8.53 6.11
N VAL A 187 -0.21 8.64 7.42
CA VAL A 187 0.87 8.89 8.39
C VAL A 187 1.89 7.76 8.37
N GLY A 188 1.44 6.50 8.40
CA GLY A 188 2.35 5.35 8.34
C GLY A 188 3.20 5.35 7.07
N ILE A 189 2.62 5.65 5.91
CA ILE A 189 3.33 5.72 4.62
C ILE A 189 4.33 6.88 4.61
N VAL A 190 3.88 8.08 4.99
CA VAL A 190 4.68 9.32 4.98
C VAL A 190 5.87 9.23 5.92
N VAL A 191 5.69 8.65 7.12
CA VAL A 191 6.74 8.57 8.15
C VAL A 191 7.66 7.36 7.93
N SER A 192 7.14 6.23 7.43
CA SER A 192 7.95 5.01 7.27
C SER A 192 9.05 5.16 6.22
N LEU A 193 8.84 5.92 5.15
CA LEU A 193 9.85 6.14 4.11
C LEU A 193 11.12 6.85 4.63
N PRO A 194 11.04 8.07 5.21
CA PRO A 194 12.22 8.76 5.72
C PRO A 194 12.87 7.99 6.88
N LEU A 195 12.09 7.46 7.83
CA LEU A 195 12.66 6.67 8.93
C LEU A 195 13.30 5.37 8.42
N GLY A 196 12.68 4.71 7.45
CA GLY A 196 13.23 3.52 6.81
C GLY A 196 14.55 3.80 6.10
N ILE A 197 14.66 4.92 5.38
CA ILE A 197 15.92 5.36 4.76
C ILE A 197 16.99 5.58 5.85
N LEU A 198 16.68 6.31 6.92
CA LEU A 198 17.61 6.56 8.02
C LEU A 198 18.10 5.27 8.69
N LEU A 199 17.20 4.33 8.96
CA LEU A 199 17.52 3.03 9.55
C LEU A 199 18.35 2.15 8.60
N ALA A 200 18.04 2.15 7.30
CA ALA A 200 18.80 1.42 6.29
C ALA A 200 20.23 1.95 6.16
N LEU A 201 20.40 3.27 6.20
CA LEU A 201 21.71 3.93 6.20
C LEU A 201 22.47 3.68 7.50
N GLY A 202 21.78 3.76 8.65
CA GLY A 202 22.32 3.43 9.96
C GLY A 202 22.89 2.01 10.03
N ARG A 203 22.17 1.03 9.45
CA ARG A 203 22.63 -0.37 9.32
C ARG A 203 23.90 -0.52 8.46
N ARG A 204 24.18 0.40 7.53
CA ARG A 204 25.39 0.43 6.70
C ARG A 204 26.51 1.33 7.27
N SER A 205 26.28 1.97 8.41
CA SER A 205 27.26 2.86 9.03
C SER A 205 28.54 2.12 9.45
N THR A 206 29.67 2.82 9.40
CA THR A 206 30.96 2.35 9.93
C THR A 206 31.01 2.42 11.46
N MET A 207 30.18 3.26 12.08
CA MET A 207 30.10 3.38 13.54
C MET A 207 29.38 2.16 14.13
N PRO A 208 30.05 1.34 14.96
CA PRO A 208 29.49 0.07 15.43
C PRO A 208 28.22 0.27 16.27
N ALA A 209 28.14 1.33 17.08
CA ALA A 209 26.96 1.63 17.89
C ALA A 209 25.71 1.92 17.03
N VAL A 210 25.82 2.81 16.04
CA VAL A 210 24.70 3.15 15.13
C VAL A 210 24.25 1.94 14.34
N ARG A 211 25.22 1.16 13.83
CA ARG A 211 24.96 -0.07 13.08
C ARG A 211 24.24 -1.10 13.94
N LEU A 212 24.72 -1.36 15.15
CA LEU A 212 24.13 -2.35 16.05
C LEU A 212 22.73 -1.94 16.50
N LEU A 213 22.51 -0.67 16.86
CA LEU A 213 21.20 -0.15 17.22
C LEU A 213 20.20 -0.27 16.06
N SER A 214 20.62 0.06 14.84
CA SER A 214 19.78 -0.06 13.65
C SER A 214 19.43 -1.52 13.35
N ILE A 215 20.41 -2.43 13.42
CA ILE A 215 20.18 -3.88 13.24
C ILE A 215 19.22 -4.39 14.32
N GLY A 216 19.50 -4.12 15.59
CA GLY A 216 18.67 -4.56 16.71
C GLY A 216 17.23 -4.08 16.58
N PHE A 217 17.02 -2.81 16.27
CA PHE A 217 15.70 -2.25 16.03
C PHE A 217 14.97 -2.94 14.87
N ILE A 218 15.61 -3.05 13.70
CA ILE A 218 14.98 -3.63 12.50
C ILE A 218 14.60 -5.10 12.74
N GLU A 219 15.51 -5.91 13.27
CA GLU A 219 15.28 -7.34 13.48
C GLU A 219 14.24 -7.58 14.58
N LEU A 220 14.27 -6.80 15.67
CA LEU A 220 13.29 -6.91 16.76
C LEU A 220 11.88 -6.54 16.31
N VAL A 221 11.72 -5.38 15.66
CA VAL A 221 10.40 -4.90 15.23
C VAL A 221 9.79 -5.82 14.18
N ARG A 222 10.60 -6.35 13.25
CA ARG A 222 10.12 -7.31 12.23
C ARG A 222 9.87 -8.71 12.78
N GLY A 223 10.45 -9.05 13.93
CA GLY A 223 10.23 -10.33 14.62
C GLY A 223 8.95 -10.37 15.47
N VAL A 224 8.29 -9.23 15.68
CA VAL A 224 7.14 -9.09 16.59
C VAL A 224 5.86 -8.81 15.77
N PRO A 225 4.70 -9.42 16.08
CA PRO A 225 3.46 -9.13 15.36
C PRO A 225 2.97 -7.69 15.59
N LEU A 226 2.49 -7.00 14.55
CA LEU A 226 1.99 -5.62 14.66
C LEU A 226 0.89 -5.45 15.72
N ILE A 227 -0.02 -6.41 15.86
CA ILE A 227 -1.07 -6.36 16.89
C ILE A 227 -0.50 -6.23 18.31
N THR A 228 0.63 -6.88 18.60
CA THR A 228 1.28 -6.80 19.92
C THR A 228 1.94 -5.44 20.14
N VAL A 229 2.50 -4.82 19.10
CA VAL A 229 3.03 -3.45 19.14
C VAL A 229 1.90 -2.47 19.43
N LEU A 230 0.75 -2.61 18.75
CA LEU A 230 -0.42 -1.77 18.97
C LEU A 230 -1.00 -1.95 20.37
N PHE A 231 -1.09 -3.19 20.86
CA PHE A 231 -1.56 -3.49 22.21
C PHE A 231 -0.62 -2.90 23.28
N MET A 232 0.70 -3.06 23.10
CA MET A 232 1.71 -2.47 23.99
C MET A 232 1.58 -0.94 24.02
N ALA A 233 1.49 -0.29 22.85
CA ALA A 233 1.34 1.15 22.76
C ALA A 233 0.01 1.65 23.34
N SER A 234 -1.08 0.93 23.11
CA SER A 234 -2.43 1.42 23.44
C SER A 234 -2.93 1.03 24.83
N VAL A 235 -2.44 -0.08 25.39
CA VAL A 235 -2.93 -0.64 26.65
C VAL A 235 -1.85 -0.65 27.73
N MET A 236 -0.62 -1.00 27.39
CA MET A 236 0.45 -1.13 28.39
C MET A 236 1.15 0.20 28.69
N LEU A 237 1.47 1.02 27.68
CA LEU A 237 2.16 2.31 27.86
C LEU A 237 1.47 3.23 28.89
N PRO A 238 0.13 3.39 28.90
CA PRO A 238 -0.55 4.21 29.91
C PRO A 238 -0.38 3.74 31.36
N LEU A 239 0.02 2.49 31.60
CA LEU A 239 0.28 1.98 32.95
C LEU A 239 1.60 2.49 33.52
N PHE A 240 2.52 2.94 32.65
CA PHE A 240 3.85 3.43 33.02
C PHE A 240 4.00 4.95 32.91
N VAL A 241 2.99 5.64 32.35
CA VAL A 241 3.01 7.08 32.12
C VAL A 241 1.86 7.74 32.87
N PRO A 242 2.09 8.79 33.67
CA PRO A 242 1.01 9.51 34.34
C PRO A 242 -0.05 10.01 33.35
N PRO A 243 -1.35 10.00 33.70
CA PRO A 243 -2.44 10.37 32.79
C PRO A 243 -2.25 11.73 32.11
N ALA A 244 -1.67 12.70 32.82
CA ALA A 244 -1.40 14.05 32.31
C ALA A 244 -0.41 14.09 31.12
N TRP A 245 0.48 13.09 31.02
CA TRP A 245 1.48 12.97 29.95
C TRP A 245 1.13 11.86 28.96
N SER A 246 0.02 11.14 29.19
CA SER A 246 -0.36 10.02 28.35
C SER A 246 -0.91 10.55 27.02
N PRO A 247 -0.28 10.21 25.87
CA PRO A 247 -0.79 10.66 24.58
C PRO A 247 -2.17 10.04 24.31
N ASP A 248 -2.96 10.64 23.42
CA ASP A 248 -4.26 10.09 23.05
C ASP A 248 -4.11 8.72 22.35
N LYS A 249 -5.21 7.96 22.29
CA LYS A 249 -5.19 6.59 21.76
C LYS A 249 -4.76 6.55 20.29
N LEU A 250 -5.23 7.51 19.49
CA LEU A 250 -4.90 7.57 18.06
C LEU A 250 -3.42 7.86 17.88
N LEU A 251 -2.87 8.85 18.57
CA LEU A 251 -1.44 9.18 18.49
C LEU A 251 -0.54 7.98 18.86
N ARG A 252 -0.88 7.23 19.91
CA ARG A 252 -0.13 6.01 20.29
C ARG A 252 -0.15 4.95 19.18
N ALA A 253 -1.30 4.73 18.55
CA ALA A 253 -1.40 3.82 17.41
C ALA A 253 -0.62 4.33 16.19
N LEU A 254 -0.69 5.63 15.87
CA LEU A 254 0.08 6.24 14.77
C LEU A 254 1.60 6.05 14.96
N VAL A 255 2.10 6.27 16.18
CA VAL A 255 3.52 6.04 16.51
C VAL A 255 3.88 4.57 16.37
N GLY A 256 3.08 3.66 16.92
CA GLY A 256 3.31 2.21 16.80
C GLY A 256 3.35 1.74 15.34
N ILE A 257 2.42 2.21 14.51
CA ILE A 257 2.35 1.89 13.08
C ILE A 257 3.54 2.48 12.33
N ALA A 258 3.91 3.74 12.61
CA ALA A 258 5.06 4.39 11.97
C ALA A 258 6.38 3.66 12.29
N ILE A 259 6.60 3.29 13.55
CA ILE A 259 7.76 2.50 13.99
C ILE A 259 7.78 1.16 13.26
N PHE A 260 6.68 0.42 13.29
CA PHE A 260 6.58 -0.89 12.65
C PHE A 260 6.84 -0.81 11.14
N ALA A 261 6.12 0.07 10.44
CA ALA A 261 6.25 0.28 9.01
C ALA A 261 7.67 0.73 8.62
N SER A 262 8.33 1.57 9.44
CA SER A 262 9.70 2.03 9.18
C SER A 262 10.72 0.89 9.17
N ALA A 263 10.55 -0.14 10.00
CA ALA A 263 11.45 -1.30 10.02
C ALA A 263 11.35 -2.15 8.75
N TYR A 264 10.12 -2.38 8.25
CA TYR A 264 9.91 -3.07 6.97
C TYR A 264 10.40 -2.22 5.80
N MET A 265 10.18 -0.91 5.84
CA MET A 265 10.66 0.02 4.83
C MET A 265 12.19 0.08 4.80
N ALA A 266 12.85 0.03 5.96
CA ALA A 266 14.31 -0.01 6.06
C ALA A 266 14.90 -1.20 5.31
N GLU A 267 14.25 -2.36 5.38
CA GLU A 267 14.72 -3.55 4.68
C GLU A 267 14.55 -3.44 3.16
N VAL A 268 13.44 -2.85 2.71
CA VAL A 268 13.22 -2.55 1.29
C VAL A 268 14.29 -1.59 0.77
N VAL A 269 14.54 -0.49 1.47
CA VAL A 269 15.58 0.48 1.08
C VAL A 269 16.96 -0.15 1.11
N ARG A 270 17.27 -0.98 2.11
CA ARG A 270 18.54 -1.73 2.20
C ARG A 270 18.73 -2.65 0.99
N ALA A 271 17.69 -3.38 0.58
CA ALA A 271 17.73 -4.24 -0.60
C ALA A 271 18.00 -3.44 -1.88
N GLY A 272 17.34 -2.27 -2.03
CA GLY A 272 17.61 -1.35 -3.15
C GLY A 272 19.04 -0.85 -3.16
N LEU A 273 19.54 -0.40 -2.01
CA LEU A 273 20.91 0.07 -1.85
C LEU A 273 21.97 -1.00 -2.18
N ALA A 274 21.65 -2.28 -1.92
CA ALA A 274 22.50 -3.42 -2.23
C ALA A 274 22.48 -3.80 -3.72
N SER A 275 21.41 -3.46 -4.45
CA SER A 275 21.30 -3.73 -5.88
C SER A 275 22.13 -2.80 -6.77
N ILE A 276 22.60 -1.66 -6.23
CA ILE A 276 23.36 -0.67 -7.00
C ILE A 276 24.80 -1.18 -7.26
N PRO A 277 25.26 -1.23 -8.53
CA PRO A 277 26.61 -1.66 -8.87
C PRO A 277 27.69 -0.84 -8.17
N LYS A 278 28.76 -1.51 -7.72
CA LYS A 278 29.90 -0.84 -7.06
C LYS A 278 30.54 0.26 -7.92
N GLY A 279 30.51 0.12 -9.24
CA GLY A 279 31.01 1.13 -10.18
C GLY A 279 30.38 2.51 -10.03
N GLN A 280 29.09 2.60 -9.62
CA GLN A 280 28.44 3.90 -9.35
C GLN A 280 29.08 4.61 -8.15
N TYR A 281 29.46 3.85 -7.11
CA TYR A 281 30.16 4.40 -5.94
C TYR A 281 31.60 4.78 -6.25
N GLU A 282 32.28 4.04 -7.14
CA GLU A 282 33.65 4.34 -7.57
C GLU A 282 33.70 5.56 -8.49
N ALA A 283 32.80 5.65 -9.47
CA ALA A 283 32.69 6.79 -10.36
C ALA A 283 32.37 8.09 -9.60
N ALA A 284 31.40 8.06 -8.67
CA ALA A 284 31.08 9.23 -7.86
C ALA A 284 32.27 9.69 -6.99
N ARG A 285 33.03 8.75 -6.41
CA ARG A 285 34.26 9.06 -5.65
C ARG A 285 35.38 9.58 -6.54
N ALA A 286 35.53 9.07 -7.76
CA ALA A 286 36.51 9.56 -8.74
C ALA A 286 36.22 11.02 -9.15
N LEU A 287 34.95 11.42 -9.16
CA LEU A 287 34.52 12.81 -9.36
C LEU A 287 34.67 13.70 -8.11
N GLY A 288 35.26 13.19 -7.02
CA GLY A 288 35.47 13.94 -5.79
C GLY A 288 34.20 14.18 -4.97
N LEU A 289 33.10 13.46 -5.23
CA LEU A 289 31.87 13.59 -4.44
C LEU A 289 32.07 12.99 -3.04
N GLY A 290 31.92 13.81 -2.01
CA GLY A 290 31.85 13.34 -0.62
C GLY A 290 30.67 12.40 -0.39
N TYR A 291 30.72 11.61 0.69
CA TYR A 291 29.74 10.55 0.97
C TYR A 291 28.28 11.00 0.88
N TRP A 292 27.93 12.12 1.52
CA TRP A 292 26.56 12.63 1.54
C TRP A 292 26.09 13.12 0.17
N ARG A 293 26.96 13.74 -0.62
CA ARG A 293 26.65 14.18 -1.99
C ARG A 293 26.49 12.98 -2.92
N MET A 294 27.41 12.01 -2.85
CA MET A 294 27.31 10.75 -3.59
C MET A 294 26.00 10.02 -3.25
N LEU A 295 25.65 9.95 -1.97
CA LEU A 295 24.43 9.29 -1.52
C LEU A 295 23.18 10.03 -2.03
N ALA A 296 23.06 11.33 -1.79
CA ALA A 296 21.87 12.10 -2.13
C ALA A 296 21.66 12.28 -3.63
N LEU A 297 22.73 12.45 -4.42
CA LEU A 297 22.65 12.80 -5.83
C LEU A 297 22.73 11.58 -6.77
N VAL A 298 23.40 10.50 -6.35
CA VAL A 298 23.70 9.36 -7.23
C VAL A 298 23.04 8.08 -6.73
N VAL A 299 23.42 7.62 -5.54
CA VAL A 299 23.11 6.26 -5.09
C VAL A 299 21.67 6.12 -4.60
N LEU A 300 21.20 7.03 -3.74
CA LEU A 300 19.88 6.92 -3.12
C LEU A 300 18.73 7.07 -4.14
N PRO A 301 18.75 8.02 -5.09
CA PRO A 301 17.72 8.11 -6.12
C PRO A 301 17.61 6.84 -6.98
N GLN A 302 18.75 6.24 -7.35
CA GLN A 302 18.79 4.98 -8.10
C GLN A 302 18.23 3.81 -7.26
N ALA A 303 18.67 3.70 -6.00
CA ALA A 303 18.22 2.64 -5.10
C ALA A 303 16.71 2.70 -4.84
N LEU A 304 16.17 3.90 -4.60
CA LEU A 304 14.73 4.11 -4.40
C LEU A 304 13.94 3.81 -5.67
N ARG A 305 14.47 4.14 -6.86
CA ARG A 305 13.82 3.83 -8.15
C ARG A 305 13.68 2.32 -8.37
N VAL A 306 14.72 1.54 -8.08
CA VAL A 306 14.70 0.07 -8.23
C VAL A 306 13.72 -0.58 -7.23
N THR A 307 13.50 0.04 -6.07
CA THR A 307 12.61 -0.52 -5.03
C THR A 307 11.19 0.01 -5.06
N ILE A 308 10.80 0.88 -6.01
CA ILE A 308 9.44 1.39 -6.14
C ILE A 308 8.38 0.27 -6.05
N PRO A 309 8.50 -0.88 -6.74
CA PRO A 309 7.50 -1.95 -6.63
C PRO A 309 7.33 -2.48 -5.19
N ASN A 310 8.45 -2.66 -4.49
CA ASN A 310 8.46 -3.13 -3.11
C ASN A 310 7.91 -2.07 -2.13
N ILE A 311 8.22 -0.79 -2.36
CA ILE A 311 7.67 0.33 -1.57
C ILE A 311 6.14 0.35 -1.69
N VAL A 312 5.61 0.23 -2.92
CA VAL A 312 4.16 0.24 -3.13
C VAL A 312 3.51 -1.01 -2.55
N ASN A 313 4.13 -2.18 -2.68
CA ASN A 313 3.61 -3.41 -2.05
C ASN A 313 3.52 -3.28 -0.52
N ASN A 314 4.56 -2.74 0.13
CA ASN A 314 4.52 -2.47 1.57
C ASN A 314 3.47 -1.41 1.94
N THR A 315 3.24 -0.41 1.09
CA THR A 315 2.19 0.60 1.27
C THR A 315 0.80 -0.02 1.21
N ILE A 316 0.55 -0.95 0.26
CA ILE A 316 -0.70 -1.71 0.15
C ILE A 316 -0.89 -2.62 1.37
N ALA A 317 0.18 -3.29 1.83
CA ALA A 317 0.14 -4.10 3.05
C ALA A 317 -0.24 -3.24 4.26
N LEU A 318 0.45 -2.11 4.44
CA LEU A 318 0.20 -1.17 5.53
C LEU A 318 -1.24 -0.63 5.54
N PHE A 319 -1.82 -0.34 4.37
CA PHE A 319 -3.21 0.07 4.24
C PHE A 319 -4.17 -1.00 4.80
N LYS A 320 -3.94 -2.28 4.50
CA LYS A 320 -4.73 -3.38 5.07
C LYS A 320 -4.47 -3.55 6.56
N ASP A 321 -3.21 -3.43 6.98
CA ASP A 321 -2.80 -3.57 8.39
C ASP A 321 -3.40 -2.49 9.29
N THR A 322 -3.86 -1.35 8.74
CA THR A 322 -4.58 -0.34 9.51
C THR A 322 -5.83 -0.89 10.20
N THR A 323 -6.46 -1.94 9.64
CA THR A 323 -7.58 -2.65 10.29
C THR A 323 -7.26 -3.18 11.68
N LEU A 324 -5.98 -3.48 11.98
CA LEU A 324 -5.59 -4.00 13.28
C LEU A 324 -5.81 -3.00 14.42
N VAL A 325 -5.95 -1.70 14.13
CA VAL A 325 -6.25 -0.70 15.16
C VAL A 325 -7.65 -0.90 15.78
N PHE A 326 -8.55 -1.62 15.12
CA PHE A 326 -9.85 -1.97 15.68
C PHE A 326 -9.71 -2.77 16.99
N PHE A 327 -8.70 -3.65 17.09
CA PHE A 327 -8.47 -4.49 18.27
C PHE A 327 -8.07 -3.68 19.51
N VAL A 328 -7.48 -2.50 19.32
CA VAL A 328 -7.14 -1.58 20.42
C VAL A 328 -8.25 -0.56 20.70
N GLY A 329 -9.44 -0.76 20.11
CA GLY A 329 -10.63 0.04 20.37
C GLY A 329 -10.66 1.38 19.64
N ILE A 330 -9.89 1.53 18.55
CA ILE A 330 -9.98 2.69 17.67
C ILE A 330 -11.10 2.46 16.65
N PHE A 331 -11.86 3.51 16.34
CA PHE A 331 -12.99 3.46 15.41
C PHE A 331 -12.54 3.52 13.95
N ASP A 332 -11.78 2.54 13.46
CA ASP A 332 -11.46 2.48 12.03
C ASP A 332 -12.68 2.05 11.18
N PHE A 333 -12.51 1.99 9.85
CA PHE A 333 -13.53 1.54 8.93
C PHE A 333 -14.11 0.17 9.32
N LEU A 334 -13.27 -0.81 9.70
CA LEU A 334 -13.76 -2.13 10.09
C LEU A 334 -14.54 -2.08 11.41
N ARG A 335 -14.08 -1.30 12.40
CA ARG A 335 -14.80 -1.11 13.66
C ARG A 335 -16.19 -0.49 13.46
N THR A 336 -16.35 0.45 12.54
CA THR A 336 -17.67 1.04 12.28
C THR A 336 -18.68 0.01 11.76
N ILE A 337 -18.21 -1.00 11.01
CA ILE A 337 -19.03 -2.12 10.53
C ILE A 337 -19.39 -3.07 11.67
N GLU A 338 -18.46 -3.38 12.58
CA GLU A 338 -18.74 -4.18 13.78
C GLU A 338 -19.82 -3.57 14.66
N ILE A 339 -19.86 -2.25 14.76
CA ILE A 339 -20.87 -1.54 15.56
C ILE A 339 -22.21 -1.53 14.85
N ALA A 340 -22.21 -1.25 13.54
CA ALA A 340 -23.43 -1.21 12.75
C ALA A 340 -24.12 -2.58 12.65
N ARG A 341 -23.37 -3.68 12.57
CA ARG A 341 -23.96 -5.02 12.37
C ARG A 341 -24.75 -5.54 13.58
N VAL A 342 -24.47 -5.01 14.78
CA VAL A 342 -25.17 -5.37 16.02
C VAL A 342 -26.31 -4.40 16.35
N ASP A 343 -26.57 -3.42 15.49
CA ASP A 343 -27.66 -2.47 15.67
C ASP A 343 -29.03 -3.18 15.65
N PRO A 344 -29.87 -3.05 16.69
CA PRO A 344 -31.15 -3.73 16.77
C PRO A 344 -32.13 -3.37 15.65
N ALA A 345 -32.04 -2.17 15.06
CA ALA A 345 -32.94 -1.75 13.99
C ALA A 345 -32.63 -2.44 12.65
N TRP A 346 -31.43 -3.02 12.51
CA TRP A 346 -30.95 -3.71 11.29
C TRP A 346 -30.45 -5.14 11.52
N ALA A 347 -30.57 -5.67 12.74
CA ALA A 347 -30.08 -7.01 13.08
C ALA A 347 -30.87 -8.12 12.35
N THR A 348 -30.22 -8.75 11.36
CA THR A 348 -30.73 -9.92 10.61
C THR A 348 -29.59 -10.93 10.39
N PRO A 349 -29.90 -12.19 9.98
CA PRO A 349 -28.87 -13.19 9.68
C PRO A 349 -27.88 -12.76 8.59
N VAL A 350 -28.29 -11.86 7.68
CA VAL A 350 -27.51 -11.44 6.52
C VAL A 350 -26.73 -10.15 6.73
N THR A 351 -27.11 -9.32 7.71
CA THR A 351 -26.48 -8.00 7.95
C THR A 351 -24.98 -8.11 8.23
N SER A 352 -24.56 -9.12 8.98
CA SER A 352 -23.16 -9.35 9.32
C SER A 352 -22.31 -9.68 8.10
N THR A 353 -22.77 -10.63 7.30
CA THR A 353 -22.11 -11.02 6.04
C THR A 353 -22.09 -9.86 5.05
N THR A 354 -23.20 -9.09 4.98
CA THR A 354 -23.30 -7.89 4.15
C THR A 354 -22.27 -6.83 4.54
N GLY A 355 -22.12 -6.56 5.84
CA GLY A 355 -21.15 -5.59 6.36
C GLY A 355 -19.71 -5.96 5.98
N TYR A 356 -19.29 -7.21 6.20
CA TYR A 356 -17.94 -7.64 5.81
C TYR A 356 -17.77 -7.74 4.29
N ALA A 357 -18.80 -8.11 3.54
CA ALA A 357 -18.75 -8.09 2.08
C ALA A 357 -18.53 -6.68 1.55
N PHE A 358 -19.24 -5.69 2.10
CA PHE A 358 -19.02 -4.29 1.80
C PHE A 358 -17.58 -3.84 2.14
N ALA A 359 -17.07 -4.24 3.32
CA ALA A 359 -15.69 -3.97 3.71
C ALA A 359 -14.70 -4.55 2.70
N ALA A 360 -14.88 -5.82 2.34
CA ALA A 360 -14.03 -6.55 1.40
C ALA A 360 -14.03 -5.90 0.02
N ILE A 361 -15.20 -5.49 -0.48
CA ILE A 361 -15.32 -4.75 -1.76
C ILE A 361 -14.55 -3.44 -1.69
N CYS A 362 -14.70 -2.66 -0.62
CA CYS A 362 -13.98 -1.38 -0.46
C CYS A 362 -12.46 -1.57 -0.42
N TYR A 363 -11.97 -2.49 0.41
CA TYR A 363 -10.54 -2.80 0.48
C TYR A 363 -10.01 -3.37 -0.83
N PHE A 364 -10.78 -4.23 -1.51
CA PHE A 364 -10.42 -4.79 -2.82
C PHE A 364 -10.29 -3.69 -3.87
N VAL A 365 -11.27 -2.80 -4.00
CA VAL A 365 -11.25 -1.69 -4.97
C VAL A 365 -10.05 -0.77 -4.71
N ALA A 366 -9.82 -0.38 -3.45
CA ALA A 366 -8.69 0.47 -3.08
C ALA A 366 -7.34 -0.20 -3.38
N CYS A 367 -7.15 -1.46 -2.96
CA CYS A 367 -5.92 -2.20 -3.20
C CYS A 367 -5.70 -2.49 -4.70
N HIS A 368 -6.78 -2.77 -5.44
CA HIS A 368 -6.72 -2.98 -6.88
C HIS A 368 -6.26 -1.73 -7.62
N PHE A 369 -6.81 -0.56 -7.28
CA PHE A 369 -6.38 0.71 -7.86
C PHE A 369 -4.90 0.98 -7.59
N MET A 370 -4.47 0.86 -6.33
CA MET A 370 -3.05 1.02 -5.94
C MET A 370 -2.14 0.05 -6.69
N SER A 371 -2.53 -1.22 -6.79
CA SER A 371 -1.76 -2.28 -7.46
C SER A 371 -1.65 -2.05 -8.97
N ARG A 372 -2.75 -1.73 -9.66
CA ARG A 372 -2.75 -1.45 -11.11
C ARG A 372 -1.89 -0.24 -11.45
N TYR A 373 -1.98 0.80 -10.62
CA TYR A 373 -1.15 1.98 -10.78
C TYR A 373 0.34 1.65 -10.59
N ALA A 374 0.70 0.83 -9.58
CA ALA A 374 2.07 0.36 -9.36
C ALA A 374 2.65 -0.37 -10.58
N THR A 375 1.89 -1.32 -11.14
CA THR A 375 2.30 -2.04 -12.36
C THR A 375 2.45 -1.10 -13.56
N GLY A 376 1.64 -0.04 -13.63
CA GLY A 376 1.77 1.01 -14.63
C GLY A 376 3.10 1.76 -14.55
N ILE A 377 3.52 2.14 -13.34
CA ILE A 377 4.83 2.78 -13.11
C ILE A 377 5.96 1.83 -13.48
N GLU A 378 5.90 0.58 -13.03
CA GLU A 378 6.94 -0.43 -13.26
C GLU A 378 7.22 -0.61 -14.75
N ARG A 379 6.15 -0.77 -15.56
CA ARG A 379 6.25 -0.89 -17.01
C ARG A 379 6.90 0.33 -17.67
N ARG A 380 6.61 1.54 -17.19
CA ARG A 380 7.20 2.79 -17.71
C ARG A 380 8.69 2.91 -17.35
N LEU A 381 9.06 2.59 -16.11
CA LEU A 381 10.46 2.60 -15.67
C LEU A 381 11.30 1.60 -16.46
N ALA A 382 10.79 0.38 -16.65
CA ALA A 382 11.46 -0.66 -17.43
C ALA A 382 11.63 -0.28 -18.92
N ALA A 383 10.73 0.53 -19.47
CA ALA A 383 10.87 1.04 -20.84
C ALA A 383 11.96 2.12 -20.97
N GLY A 384 12.19 2.91 -19.90
CA GLY A 384 13.25 3.92 -19.86
C GLY A 384 14.65 3.33 -19.78
N ASP A 385 14.81 2.17 -19.14
CA ASP A 385 16.11 1.50 -18.99
C ASP A 385 16.54 0.72 -20.27
N ARG A 386 15.66 0.61 -21.26
CA ARG A 386 15.93 -0.03 -22.57
C ARG A 386 16.36 0.97 -23.66
N ARG A 387 16.39 2.26 -23.36
CA ARG A 387 16.93 3.33 -24.23
C ARG A 387 18.30 3.72 -23.71
#